data_AF-A0A653XR59-F1
#
_entry.id   AF-A0A653XR59-F1
#
_cell.length_a   1.000
_cell.length_b   1.000
_cell.length_c   1.000
_cell.angle_alpha   90.00
_cell.angle_beta   90.00
_cell.angle_gamma   90.00
#
_symmetry.space_group_name_H-M   'P 1'
#
loop_
_entity.id
_entity.type
_entity.pdbx_description
1 polymer ?
#
loop_
_entity_poly.entity_id
_entity_poly.type
_entity_poly.pdbx_seq_one_letter_code
_entity_poly.pdbx_strand_id
1 'polypeptide(L)'
;MRKITKVACIGAGYVGGPTMSVIANKNPSITVTVVDMNAERIKAWNASDLSQLPIYEPGLADVVGECRGRNLFFSTEVDRAIDEADMIFISVNTPTKSYGKGKGQAADLKYIELCARQIAAVSKNDKIIVEKSTLPVRTASALKSILDNNGNGVNFQILSNPEFLAEGTAIADLNEPDRVLIGGDHDLL
;
A
#
# COMPACT_ATOMS: atom_id res chain seq x y z
N MET A 1 1.99 -21.55 6.44
CA MET A 1 1.97 -20.19 5.85
C MET A 1 3.21 -19.95 4.99
N ARG A 2 3.03 -19.42 3.78
CA ARG A 2 4.13 -19.04 2.86
C ARG A 2 4.90 -17.85 3.44
N LYS A 3 6.23 -17.88 3.38
CA LYS A 3 7.07 -16.75 3.81
C LYS A 3 6.92 -15.59 2.82
N ILE A 4 6.60 -14.40 3.33
CA ILE A 4 6.53 -13.18 2.52
C ILE A 4 7.96 -12.71 2.22
N THR A 5 8.27 -12.56 0.93
CA THR A 5 9.59 -12.11 0.44
C THR A 5 9.47 -10.92 -0.49
N LYS A 6 8.32 -10.75 -1.14
CA LYS A 6 8.03 -9.61 -2.02
C LYS A 6 6.76 -8.89 -1.59
N VAL A 7 6.87 -7.60 -1.33
CA VAL A 7 5.77 -6.71 -0.97
C VAL A 7 5.60 -5.67 -2.07
N ALA A 8 4.38 -5.48 -2.55
CA ALA A 8 4.02 -4.33 -3.36
C ALA A 8 3.15 -3.36 -2.56
N CYS A 9 3.23 -2.07 -2.86
CA CYS A 9 2.31 -1.08 -2.34
C CYS A 9 1.79 -0.21 -3.47
N ILE A 10 0.47 -0.21 -3.68
CA ILE A 10 -0.21 0.66 -4.64
C ILE A 10 -0.56 1.96 -3.94
N GLY A 11 0.10 3.05 -4.36
CA GLY A 11 -0.01 4.39 -3.80
C GLY A 11 1.31 4.84 -3.18
N ALA A 12 2.04 5.71 -3.86
CA ALA A 12 3.31 6.28 -3.39
C ALA A 12 3.10 7.61 -2.63
N GLY A 13 1.95 7.76 -1.98
CA GLY A 13 1.59 8.96 -1.23
C GLY A 13 2.16 8.99 0.19
N TYR A 14 1.60 9.87 1.01
CA TYR A 14 2.02 10.14 2.38
C TYR A 14 2.01 8.90 3.29
N VAL A 15 1.08 7.97 3.08
CA VAL A 15 1.01 6.73 3.88
C VAL A 15 1.94 5.66 3.29
N GLY A 16 1.77 5.34 2.01
CA GLY A 16 2.47 4.23 1.36
C GLY A 16 3.98 4.41 1.30
N GLY A 17 4.47 5.59 0.93
CA GLY A 17 5.90 5.85 0.79
C GLY A 17 6.69 5.65 2.10
N PRO A 18 6.40 6.42 3.16
CA PRO A 18 7.04 6.27 4.46
C PRO A 18 6.89 4.86 5.06
N THR A 19 5.68 4.28 5.05
CA THR A 19 5.44 2.94 5.60
C THR A 19 6.32 1.90 4.91
N MET A 20 6.35 1.90 3.58
CA MET A 20 7.15 0.94 2.81
C MET A 20 8.65 1.17 2.95
N SER A 21 9.08 2.42 3.11
CA SER A 21 10.48 2.76 3.37
C SER A 21 10.96 2.19 4.71
N VAL A 22 10.15 2.33 5.78
CA VAL A 22 10.48 1.75 7.08
C VAL A 22 10.42 0.22 7.05
N ILE A 23 9.44 -0.39 6.37
CA ILE A 23 9.38 -1.86 6.21
C ILE A 23 10.64 -2.37 5.50
N ALA A 24 11.04 -1.75 4.39
CA ALA A 24 12.25 -2.13 3.67
C ALA A 24 13.50 -1.98 4.54
N ASN A 25 13.58 -0.90 5.32
CA ASN A 25 14.75 -0.67 6.17
C ASN A 25 14.87 -1.71 7.28
N LYS A 26 13.78 -2.01 7.99
CA LYS A 26 13.74 -2.98 9.09
C LYS A 26 13.84 -4.43 8.62
N ASN A 27 13.52 -4.71 7.35
CA ASN A 27 13.48 -6.07 6.81
C ASN A 27 14.32 -6.23 5.54
N PRO A 28 15.67 -6.25 5.63
CA PRO A 28 16.56 -6.35 4.47
C PRO A 28 16.32 -7.54 3.53
N SER A 29 15.70 -8.62 4.04
CA SER A 29 15.38 -9.81 3.24
C SER A 29 14.06 -9.71 2.45
N ILE A 30 13.29 -8.63 2.63
CA ILE A 30 12.03 -8.40 1.92
C ILE A 30 12.30 -7.36 0.82
N THR A 31 11.93 -7.69 -0.42
CA THR A 31 11.87 -6.73 -1.52
C THR A 31 10.55 -5.97 -1.43
N VAL A 32 10.62 -4.65 -1.39
CA VAL A 32 9.47 -3.75 -1.30
C VAL A 32 9.43 -2.88 -2.55
N THR A 33 8.32 -2.94 -3.29
CA THR A 33 8.09 -2.14 -4.50
C THR A 33 6.87 -1.25 -4.31
N VAL A 34 7.09 0.06 -4.24
CA VAL A 34 6.02 1.07 -4.20
C VAL A 34 5.68 1.48 -5.63
N VAL A 35 4.41 1.44 -5.99
CA VAL A 35 3.93 1.79 -7.33
C VAL A 35 2.87 2.87 -7.29
N ASP A 36 2.88 3.74 -8.29
CA ASP A 36 1.89 4.80 -8.46
C ASP A 36 1.74 5.13 -9.96
N MET A 37 0.54 5.51 -10.38
CA MET A 37 0.29 5.93 -11.77
C MET A 37 0.87 7.33 -12.04
N ASN A 38 1.14 8.12 -11.01
CA ASN A 38 1.76 9.42 -11.14
C ASN A 38 3.27 9.28 -11.38
N ALA A 39 3.67 9.30 -12.66
CA ALA A 39 5.06 9.19 -13.08
C ALA A 39 5.98 10.27 -12.48
N GLU A 40 5.50 11.51 -12.33
CA GLU A 40 6.29 12.59 -11.71
C GLU A 40 6.54 12.33 -10.22
N ARG A 41 5.56 11.79 -9.50
CA ARG A 41 5.73 11.38 -8.11
C ARG A 41 6.74 10.24 -7.98
N ILE A 42 6.67 9.23 -8.84
CA ILE A 42 7.64 8.12 -8.85
C ILE A 42 9.05 8.62 -9.22
N LYS A 43 9.14 9.56 -10.17
CA LYS A 43 10.40 10.21 -10.53
C LYS A 43 11.00 10.97 -9.34
N ALA A 44 10.18 11.71 -8.58
CA ALA A 44 10.63 12.38 -7.36
C ALA A 44 11.12 11.39 -6.30
N TRP A 45 10.41 10.27 -6.07
CA TRP A 45 10.88 9.18 -5.19
C TRP A 45 12.19 8.54 -5.62
N ASN A 46 12.52 8.61 -6.91
CA ASN A 46 13.77 8.09 -7.49
C ASN A 46 14.84 9.18 -7.71
N ALA A 47 14.60 10.44 -7.33
CA ALA A 47 15.56 11.52 -7.49
C ALA A 47 16.83 11.24 -6.68
N SER A 48 18.02 11.44 -7.28
CA SER A 48 19.30 11.26 -6.58
C SER A 48 19.45 12.20 -5.39
N ASP A 49 18.97 13.44 -5.54
CA ASP A 49 18.84 14.41 -4.45
C ASP A 49 17.61 14.07 -3.60
N LEU A 50 17.86 13.57 -2.39
CA LEU A 50 16.81 13.17 -1.45
C LEU A 50 16.05 14.36 -0.83
N SER A 51 16.52 15.60 -1.01
CA SER A 51 15.72 16.78 -0.66
C SER A 51 14.52 16.98 -1.60
N GLN A 52 14.53 16.32 -2.77
CA GLN A 52 13.47 16.38 -3.78
C GLN A 52 12.43 15.26 -3.62
N LEU A 53 12.45 14.52 -2.51
CA LEU A 53 11.39 13.55 -2.23
C LEU A 53 10.01 14.25 -2.26
N PRO A 54 8.96 13.60 -2.78
CA PRO A 54 7.66 14.23 -2.96
C PRO A 54 6.93 14.51 -1.64
N ILE A 55 7.45 14.02 -0.51
CA ILE A 55 6.97 14.20 0.85
C ILE A 55 8.15 14.61 1.71
N TYR A 56 7.97 15.67 2.49
CA TYR A 56 8.92 16.06 3.52
C TYR A 56 8.47 15.48 4.87
N GLU A 57 9.32 14.63 5.44
CA GLU A 57 9.16 14.08 6.79
C GLU A 57 10.54 13.99 7.46
N PRO A 58 10.69 14.40 8.73
CA PRO A 58 11.95 14.26 9.44
C PRO A 58 12.45 12.81 9.43
N GLY A 59 13.69 12.59 8.94
CA GLY A 59 14.33 11.28 8.86
C GLY A 59 13.92 10.41 7.65
N LEU A 60 12.93 10.82 6.85
CA LEU A 60 12.48 10.01 5.70
C LEU A 60 13.58 9.90 4.63
N ALA A 61 14.27 11.00 4.33
CA ALA A 61 15.37 11.02 3.38
C ALA A 61 16.45 9.99 3.73
N ASP A 62 16.86 9.92 5.00
CA ASP A 62 17.87 8.98 5.47
C ASP A 62 17.44 7.53 5.30
N VAL A 63 16.20 7.20 5.72
CA VAL A 63 15.62 5.86 5.58
C VAL A 63 15.55 5.44 4.10
N VAL A 64 15.06 6.33 3.22
CA VAL A 64 14.99 6.07 1.78
C VAL A 64 16.39 5.88 1.19
N GLY A 65 17.35 6.72 1.57
CA GLY A 65 18.74 6.63 1.11
C GLY A 65 19.40 5.30 1.47
N GLU A 66 19.07 4.72 2.62
CA GLU A 66 19.64 3.44 3.09
C GLU A 66 19.10 2.20 2.34
N CYS A 67 17.85 2.24 1.88
CA CYS A 67 17.17 1.06 1.33
C CYS A 67 16.84 1.15 -0.17
N ARG A 68 16.72 2.36 -0.74
CA ARG A 68 16.38 2.54 -2.16
C ARG A 68 17.47 1.95 -3.06
N GLY A 69 17.07 1.06 -3.96
CA GLY A 69 17.97 0.32 -4.85
C GLY A 69 18.59 -0.93 -4.21
N ARG A 70 18.55 -1.09 -2.88
CA ARG A 70 18.94 -2.32 -2.18
C ARG A 70 17.77 -3.30 -2.12
N ASN A 71 16.68 -2.87 -1.48
CA ASN A 71 15.46 -3.66 -1.35
C ASN A 71 14.19 -2.81 -1.38
N LEU A 72 14.28 -1.48 -1.50
CA LEU A 72 13.16 -0.58 -1.77
C LEU A 72 13.22 -0.08 -3.22
N PHE A 73 12.11 -0.16 -3.93
CA PHE A 73 11.98 0.26 -5.32
C PHE A 73 10.72 1.10 -5.53
N PHE A 74 10.80 2.10 -6.39
CA PHE A 74 9.66 2.93 -6.81
C PHE A 74 9.47 2.79 -8.32
N SER A 75 8.25 2.48 -8.77
CA SER A 75 7.99 2.19 -10.18
C SER A 75 6.59 2.62 -10.63
N THR A 76 6.42 2.83 -11.94
CA THR A 76 5.11 2.99 -12.59
C THR A 76 4.54 1.66 -13.09
N GLU A 77 5.33 0.58 -13.04
CA GLU A 77 4.97 -0.76 -13.52
C GLU A 77 4.07 -1.49 -12.51
N VAL A 78 2.83 -1.03 -12.37
CA VAL A 78 1.87 -1.54 -11.36
C VAL A 78 1.60 -3.03 -11.55
N ASP A 79 1.30 -3.47 -12.77
CA ASP A 79 0.94 -4.86 -13.06
C ASP A 79 2.08 -5.83 -12.72
N ARG A 80 3.31 -5.46 -13.07
CA ARG A 80 4.48 -6.27 -12.73
C ARG A 80 4.66 -6.40 -11.22
N ALA A 81 4.48 -5.31 -10.47
CA ALA A 81 4.59 -5.34 -9.02
C ALA A 81 3.50 -6.21 -8.38
N ILE A 82 2.27 -6.17 -8.91
CA ILE A 82 1.16 -7.04 -8.47
C ILE A 82 1.48 -8.53 -8.72
N ASP A 83 1.91 -8.88 -9.94
CA ASP A 83 2.17 -10.28 -10.31
C ASP A 83 3.24 -10.90 -9.41
N GLU A 84 4.33 -10.17 -9.20
CA GLU A 84 5.49 -10.64 -8.44
C GLU A 84 5.29 -10.67 -6.92
N ALA A 85 4.36 -9.90 -6.35
CA ALA A 85 4.22 -9.74 -4.90
C ALA A 85 3.54 -10.94 -4.22
N ASP A 86 4.02 -11.29 -3.02
CA ASP A 86 3.33 -12.20 -2.10
C ASP A 86 2.24 -11.44 -1.29
N MET A 87 2.50 -10.16 -1.00
CA MET A 87 1.62 -9.27 -0.23
C MET A 87 1.51 -7.91 -0.92
N ILE A 88 0.28 -7.38 -1.02
CA ILE A 88 -0.01 -6.12 -1.70
C ILE A 88 -0.72 -5.18 -0.73
N PHE A 89 -0.09 -4.06 -0.42
CA PHE A 89 -0.72 -2.95 0.29
C PHE A 89 -1.49 -2.06 -0.68
N ILE A 90 -2.72 -1.70 -0.33
CA ILE A 90 -3.49 -0.67 -1.00
C ILE A 90 -3.49 0.57 -0.11
N SER A 91 -2.81 1.62 -0.59
CA SER A 91 -2.61 2.89 0.12
C SER A 91 -2.99 4.08 -0.78
N VAL A 92 -4.17 3.99 -1.38
CA VAL A 92 -4.73 5.05 -2.25
C VAL A 92 -5.68 5.95 -1.48
N ASN A 93 -5.89 7.16 -2.01
CA ASN A 93 -6.83 8.11 -1.44
C ASN A 93 -8.27 7.64 -1.63
N THR A 94 -9.11 7.90 -0.62
CA THR A 94 -10.57 7.74 -0.70
C THR A 94 -11.23 9.08 -0.40
N PRO A 95 -11.22 10.02 -1.38
CA PRO A 95 -11.71 11.37 -1.16
C PRO A 95 -13.19 11.37 -0.79
N THR A 96 -13.65 12.39 -0.08
CA THR A 96 -15.07 12.54 0.22
C THR A 96 -15.88 12.73 -1.07
N LYS A 97 -17.00 12.03 -1.20
CA LYS A 97 -17.88 12.10 -2.38
C LYS A 97 -18.35 13.53 -2.62
N SER A 98 -18.19 14.01 -3.85
CA SER A 98 -18.63 15.35 -4.26
C SER A 98 -20.06 15.38 -4.82
N TYR A 99 -20.68 14.21 -5.06
CA TYR A 99 -22.04 14.07 -5.58
C TYR A 99 -22.72 12.78 -5.10
N GLY A 100 -24.03 12.67 -5.34
CA GLY A 100 -24.85 11.50 -5.02
C GLY A 100 -25.08 11.27 -3.52
N LYS A 101 -25.51 10.05 -3.16
CA LYS A 101 -25.76 9.66 -1.77
C LYS A 101 -24.47 9.72 -0.95
N GLY A 102 -24.53 10.42 0.19
CA GLY A 102 -23.37 10.65 1.06
C GLY A 102 -22.45 11.78 0.61
N LYS A 103 -22.90 12.68 -0.27
CA LYS A 103 -22.15 13.88 -0.68
C LYS A 103 -21.64 14.66 0.55
N GLY A 104 -20.35 14.98 0.56
CA GLY A 104 -19.70 15.74 1.63
C GLY A 104 -19.45 14.97 2.93
N GLN A 105 -19.82 13.67 2.99
CA GLN A 105 -19.70 12.87 4.21
C GLN A 105 -19.08 11.49 3.98
N ALA A 106 -19.52 10.77 2.95
CA ALA A 106 -19.05 9.42 2.66
C ALA A 106 -17.76 9.46 1.82
N ALA A 107 -16.87 8.49 2.06
CA ALA A 107 -15.70 8.29 1.22
C ALA A 107 -16.08 7.70 -0.14
N ASP A 108 -15.36 8.11 -1.18
CA ASP A 108 -15.41 7.54 -2.51
C ASP A 108 -14.40 6.38 -2.61
N LEU A 109 -14.91 5.16 -2.76
CA LEU A 109 -14.12 3.94 -2.82
C LEU A 109 -13.63 3.60 -4.23
N LYS A 110 -13.90 4.45 -5.24
CA LYS A 110 -13.53 4.20 -6.64
C LYS A 110 -12.10 3.70 -6.81
N TYR A 111 -11.12 4.32 -6.16
CA TYR A 111 -9.72 3.92 -6.31
C TYR A 111 -9.40 2.58 -5.66
N ILE A 112 -10.06 2.25 -4.54
CA ILE A 112 -9.96 0.92 -3.91
C ILE A 112 -10.51 -0.15 -4.85
N GLU A 113 -11.69 0.10 -5.44
CA GLU A 113 -12.31 -0.83 -6.39
C GLU A 113 -11.46 -1.04 -7.65
N LEU A 114 -10.86 0.03 -8.19
CA LEU A 114 -9.97 -0.05 -9.34
C LEU A 114 -8.71 -0.86 -9.02
N CYS A 115 -8.09 -0.66 -7.85
CA CYS A 115 -6.96 -1.47 -7.40
C CYS A 115 -7.35 -2.94 -7.30
N ALA A 116 -8.49 -3.26 -6.69
CA ALA A 116 -8.96 -4.64 -6.54
C ALA A 116 -9.19 -5.33 -7.88
N ARG A 117 -9.79 -4.64 -8.86
CA ARG A 117 -9.99 -5.17 -10.21
C ARG A 117 -8.67 -5.43 -10.92
N GLN A 118 -7.72 -4.51 -10.81
CA GLN A 118 -6.39 -4.68 -11.41
C GLN A 118 -5.63 -5.84 -10.75
N ILE A 119 -5.69 -5.95 -9.41
CA ILE A 119 -5.11 -7.07 -8.66
C ILE A 119 -5.70 -8.40 -9.14
N ALA A 120 -7.04 -8.50 -9.22
CA ALA A 120 -7.70 -9.72 -9.69
C ALA A 120 -7.30 -10.11 -11.12
N ALA A 121 -7.19 -9.13 -12.01
CA ALA A 121 -6.86 -9.36 -13.42
C ALA A 121 -5.41 -9.84 -13.64
N VAL A 122 -4.48 -9.34 -12.82
CA VAL A 122 -3.03 -9.51 -13.05
C VAL A 122 -2.42 -10.63 -12.21
N SER A 123 -3.00 -10.93 -11.04
CA SER A 123 -2.45 -11.92 -10.11
C SER A 123 -2.46 -13.33 -10.71
N LYS A 124 -1.35 -14.06 -10.60
CA LYS A 124 -1.22 -15.46 -11.06
C LYS A 124 -1.06 -16.49 -9.94
N ASN A 125 -0.93 -16.02 -8.71
CA ASN A 125 -0.69 -16.83 -7.53
C ASN A 125 -1.36 -16.19 -6.32
N ASP A 126 -1.67 -17.00 -5.30
CA ASP A 126 -2.34 -16.57 -4.07
C ASP A 126 -1.60 -15.44 -3.36
N LYS A 127 -2.35 -14.44 -2.90
CA LYS A 127 -1.79 -13.20 -2.32
C LYS A 127 -2.51 -12.76 -1.05
N ILE A 128 -1.79 -12.04 -0.21
CA ILE A 128 -2.36 -11.28 0.90
C ILE A 128 -2.57 -9.83 0.44
N ILE A 129 -3.80 -9.34 0.53
CA ILE A 129 -4.16 -7.95 0.24
C ILE A 129 -4.34 -7.22 1.56
N VAL A 130 -3.64 -6.12 1.73
CA VAL A 130 -3.65 -5.32 2.96
C VAL A 130 -4.22 -3.94 2.65
N GLU A 131 -5.38 -3.62 3.22
CA GLU A 131 -5.89 -2.25 3.18
C GLU A 131 -5.20 -1.40 4.27
N LYS A 132 -4.53 -0.32 3.87
CA LYS A 132 -3.75 0.54 4.77
C LYS A 132 -4.47 1.85 5.14
N SER A 133 -5.29 2.37 4.23
CA SER A 133 -5.92 3.69 4.35
C SER A 133 -6.99 3.78 5.45
N THR A 134 -7.36 5.01 5.83
CA THR A 134 -8.49 5.32 6.72
C THR A 134 -9.82 5.06 6.02
N LEU A 135 -10.21 3.79 5.96
CA LEU A 135 -11.34 3.34 5.14
C LEU A 135 -12.64 3.23 5.95
N PRO A 136 -13.81 3.47 5.31
CA PRO A 136 -15.09 3.15 5.91
C PRO A 136 -15.17 1.68 6.31
N VAL A 137 -15.90 1.41 7.40
CA VAL A 137 -16.25 0.05 7.80
C VAL A 137 -16.90 -0.69 6.62
N ARG A 138 -16.53 -1.96 6.43
CA ARG A 138 -16.94 -2.88 5.33
C ARG A 138 -16.16 -2.75 4.02
N THR A 139 -15.10 -1.94 3.95
CA THR A 139 -14.25 -1.89 2.75
C THR A 139 -13.59 -3.23 2.44
N ALA A 140 -13.07 -3.95 3.45
CA ALA A 140 -12.58 -5.31 3.29
C ALA A 140 -13.62 -6.28 2.66
N SER A 141 -14.91 -6.15 3.01
CA SER A 141 -15.98 -6.97 2.43
C SER A 141 -16.25 -6.61 0.96
N ALA A 142 -16.19 -5.32 0.61
CA ALA A 142 -16.28 -4.87 -0.78
C ALA A 142 -15.09 -5.36 -1.61
N LEU A 143 -13.87 -5.28 -1.07
CA LEU A 143 -12.66 -5.83 -1.67
C LEU A 143 -12.80 -7.33 -1.93
N LYS A 144 -13.26 -8.10 -0.94
CA LYS A 144 -13.50 -9.54 -1.05
C LYS A 144 -14.45 -9.87 -2.20
N SER A 145 -15.59 -9.20 -2.22
CA SER A 145 -16.58 -9.38 -3.29
C SER A 145 -16.00 -9.08 -4.67
N ILE A 146 -15.20 -8.02 -4.83
CA ILE A 146 -14.60 -7.70 -6.13
C ILE A 146 -13.57 -8.75 -6.54
N LEU A 147 -12.68 -9.13 -5.63
CA LEU A 147 -11.62 -10.10 -5.90
C LEU A 147 -12.19 -11.49 -6.23
N ASP A 148 -13.21 -11.94 -5.50
CA ASP A 148 -13.86 -13.25 -5.71
C ASP A 148 -14.63 -13.30 -7.04
N ASN A 149 -15.29 -12.20 -7.44
CA ASN A 149 -16.11 -12.16 -8.65
C ASN A 149 -15.33 -11.82 -9.94
N ASN A 150 -14.10 -11.31 -9.82
CA ASN A 150 -13.25 -10.97 -10.96
C ASN A 150 -11.99 -11.84 -11.02
N GLY A 151 -11.88 -12.81 -10.12
CA GLY A 151 -10.72 -13.67 -9.97
C GLY A 151 -10.57 -14.70 -11.09
N ASN A 152 -9.34 -15.16 -11.27
CA ASN A 152 -8.93 -16.16 -12.25
C ASN A 152 -8.57 -17.50 -11.59
N GLY A 153 -9.15 -17.79 -10.42
CA GLY A 153 -8.85 -18.99 -9.61
C GLY A 153 -7.75 -18.78 -8.57
N VAL A 154 -7.22 -17.56 -8.44
CA VAL A 154 -6.29 -17.15 -7.36
C VAL A 154 -7.05 -16.87 -6.06
N ASN A 155 -6.50 -17.33 -4.94
CA ASN A 155 -7.05 -17.04 -3.62
C ASN A 155 -6.46 -15.74 -3.05
N PHE A 156 -7.33 -14.90 -2.48
CA PHE A 156 -6.93 -13.66 -1.82
C PHE A 156 -7.31 -13.69 -0.34
N GLN A 157 -6.34 -13.48 0.54
CA GLN A 157 -6.59 -13.16 1.94
C GLN A 157 -6.61 -11.65 2.10
N ILE A 158 -7.59 -11.12 2.82
CA ILE A 158 -7.72 -9.66 3.00
C ILE A 158 -7.50 -9.33 4.46
N LEU A 159 -6.57 -8.42 4.69
CA LEU A 159 -6.23 -7.88 6.00
C LEU A 159 -6.52 -6.39 6.04
N SER A 160 -7.01 -5.93 7.19
CA SER A 160 -7.10 -4.52 7.52
C SER A 160 -5.91 -4.12 8.39
N ASN A 161 -5.08 -3.19 7.94
CA ASN A 161 -3.94 -2.69 8.70
C ASN A 161 -3.93 -1.15 8.66
N PRO A 162 -4.79 -0.47 9.44
CA PRO A 162 -4.87 0.98 9.40
C PRO A 162 -3.53 1.65 9.74
N GLU A 163 -3.40 2.89 9.29
CA GLU A 163 -2.30 3.80 9.64
C GLU A 163 -2.69 4.69 10.83
N PHE A 164 -1.69 5.09 11.62
CA PHE A 164 -1.84 5.97 12.80
C PHE A 164 -0.76 7.07 12.81
N LEU A 165 -0.34 7.51 11.63
CA LEU A 165 0.74 8.45 11.38
C LEU A 165 0.24 9.89 11.53
N ALA A 166 1.10 10.78 12.02
CA ALA A 166 0.88 12.22 11.96
C ALA A 166 1.96 12.92 11.12
N GLU A 167 1.56 13.95 10.37
CA GLU A 167 2.48 14.80 9.60
C GLU A 167 3.52 15.45 10.52
N GLY A 168 4.79 15.34 10.14
CA GLY A 168 5.96 15.79 10.89
C GLY A 168 6.54 14.75 11.85
N THR A 169 5.85 13.63 12.11
CA THR A 169 6.31 12.55 13.00
C THR A 169 6.23 11.16 12.38
N ALA A 170 5.92 11.04 11.07
CA ALA A 170 5.60 9.75 10.45
C ALA A 170 6.69 8.68 10.65
N ILE A 171 7.97 9.07 10.55
CA ILE A 171 9.09 8.14 10.73
C ILE A 171 9.24 7.71 12.20
N ALA A 172 9.00 8.60 13.15
CA ALA A 172 9.00 8.24 14.57
C ALA A 172 7.83 7.28 14.86
N ASP A 173 6.62 7.63 14.40
CA ASP A 173 5.40 6.84 14.58
C ASP A 173 5.52 5.43 13.97
N LEU A 174 6.22 5.29 12.84
CA LEU A 174 6.47 3.98 12.21
C LEU A 174 7.55 3.15 12.91
N ASN A 175 8.54 3.80 13.53
CA ASN A 175 9.62 3.11 14.25
C ASN A 175 9.20 2.67 15.65
N GLU A 176 8.40 3.50 16.33
CA GLU A 176 7.97 3.32 17.71
C GLU A 176 6.45 3.50 17.83
N PRO A 177 5.63 2.68 17.14
CA PRO A 177 4.19 2.81 17.20
C PRO A 177 3.67 2.43 18.58
N ASP A 178 2.70 3.17 19.11
CA ASP A 178 1.93 2.77 20.30
C ASP A 178 1.34 1.35 20.15
N ARG A 179 0.89 1.03 18.92
CA ARG A 179 0.31 -0.25 18.53
C ARG A 179 0.33 -0.42 17.02
N VAL A 180 0.40 -1.67 16.58
CA VAL A 180 0.10 -2.08 15.20
C VAL A 180 -1.20 -2.87 15.22
N LEU A 181 -2.22 -2.43 14.47
CA LEU A 181 -3.50 -3.12 14.38
C LEU A 181 -3.57 -3.93 13.09
N ILE A 182 -3.87 -5.22 13.19
CA ILE A 182 -4.10 -6.11 12.05
C ILE A 182 -5.41 -6.84 12.29
N GLY A 183 -6.37 -6.65 11.39
CA GLY A 183 -7.62 -7.41 11.35
C GLY A 183 -7.62 -8.37 10.17
N GLY A 184 -8.21 -9.55 10.34
CA GLY A 184 -8.41 -10.56 9.30
C GLY A 184 -9.60 -11.44 9.65
N ASP A 185 -10.02 -12.28 8.70
CA ASP A 185 -11.08 -13.27 8.94
C ASP A 185 -10.60 -14.31 9.99
N HIS A 186 -11.54 -14.93 10.72
CA HIS A 186 -11.21 -15.96 11.71
C HIS A 186 -10.72 -17.27 11.08
N ASP A 187 -11.04 -17.50 9.80
CA ASP A 187 -10.68 -18.69 9.03
C ASP A 187 -9.43 -18.44 8.15
N LEU A 188 -8.37 -17.91 8.75
CA LEU A 188 -7.07 -17.81 8.05
C LEU A 188 -6.51 -19.22 7.82
N LEU A 189 -6.26 -19.54 6.54
CA LEU A 189 -5.73 -20.84 6.07
C LEU A 189 -4.43 -21.27 6.77
#